data_AF-A0A2W4QLQ1-F1
#
_entry.id   AF-A0A2W4QLQ1-F1
#
_cell.length_a   1.000
_cell.length_b   1.000
_cell.length_c   1.000
_cell.angle_alpha   90.00
_cell.angle_beta   90.00
_cell.angle_gamma   90.00
#
_symmetry.space_group_name_H-M   'P 1'
#
loop_
_entity.id
_entity.type
_entity.pdbx_description
1 polymer ?
#
loop_
_entity_poly.entity_id
_entity_poly.type
_entity_poly.pdbx_seq_one_letter_code
_entity_poly.pdbx_strand_id
1 'polypeptide(L)'
;MSVINYRFYRLLPVVLASVAVMAGCTSNAGRDRPAALPSELRAGSVEGYLQPSALPNSLALLPPPPSAGSPGLALDEEFSKKSFALRDTPAWKLAILDDNLSFPNAAGTYSCALNAPITEQDTPHLYTLLRRTLTDAGGSTREAKKHYQRLRPFLVNKQPFCTTGDIEGLKKSGSYPSGHNAAGTAWALILTEILPAQTDAILARGQAFGLSRIVCNVHWHSDTLQGRYMGAYTVARLHAEPAFRADLEAAKAELEAVRAKGLKPTRDCNAEKAGMDLQQTLY
;
A
#
# COMPACT_ATOMS: atom_id res chain seq x y z
N MET A 1 -49.44 -70.67 48.60
CA MET A 1 -49.55 -69.92 47.33
C MET A 1 -49.09 -68.49 47.62
N SER A 2 -48.06 -67.87 47.04
CA SER A 2 -47.26 -68.13 45.85
C SER A 2 -45.86 -67.55 46.06
N VAL A 3 -44.82 -68.36 45.83
CA VAL A 3 -43.86 -68.31 44.70
C VAL A 3 -42.81 -67.19 44.78
N ILE A 4 -41.60 -67.65 45.15
CA ILE A 4 -40.28 -67.01 45.02
C ILE A 4 -39.93 -66.88 43.53
N ASN A 5 -39.56 -65.69 43.07
CA ASN A 5 -39.03 -65.49 41.71
C ASN A 5 -37.55 -65.06 41.78
N TYR A 6 -36.67 -65.99 41.40
CA TYR A 6 -35.26 -65.75 41.12
C TYR A 6 -35.12 -65.00 39.79
N ARG A 7 -34.49 -63.82 39.80
CA ARG A 7 -34.05 -63.14 38.58
C ARG A 7 -32.62 -63.55 38.24
N PHE A 8 -32.49 -64.21 37.10
CA PHE A 8 -31.23 -64.56 36.45
C PHE A 8 -30.45 -63.31 36.03
N TYR A 9 -29.19 -63.20 36.45
CA TYR A 9 -28.22 -62.25 35.91
C TYR A 9 -27.76 -62.72 34.53
N ARG A 10 -28.09 -61.96 33.47
CA ARG A 10 -27.46 -62.12 32.15
C ARG A 10 -26.18 -61.28 32.12
N LEU A 11 -25.03 -61.95 32.08
CA LEU A 11 -23.74 -61.34 31.74
C LEU A 11 -23.74 -60.99 30.25
N LEU A 12 -23.66 -59.70 29.93
CA LEU A 12 -23.37 -59.19 28.59
C LEU A 12 -21.85 -59.06 28.44
N PRO A 13 -21.22 -59.55 27.36
CA PRO A 13 -19.81 -59.26 27.10
C PRO A 13 -19.67 -57.83 26.59
N VAL A 14 -19.02 -56.97 27.38
CA VAL A 14 -18.60 -55.63 26.95
C VAL A 14 -17.37 -55.80 26.05
N VAL A 15 -17.56 -55.64 24.74
CA VAL A 15 -16.46 -55.52 23.78
C VAL A 15 -15.90 -54.11 23.88
N LEU A 16 -14.76 -53.93 24.55
CA LEU A 16 -13.99 -52.69 24.50
C LEU A 16 -13.35 -52.55 23.11
N ALA A 17 -13.90 -51.65 22.28
CA ALA A 17 -13.23 -51.19 21.08
C ALA A 17 -12.23 -50.09 21.45
N SER A 18 -10.95 -50.43 21.45
CA SER A 18 -9.83 -49.49 21.64
C SER A 18 -9.70 -48.58 20.41
N VAL A 19 -10.26 -47.38 20.47
CA VAL A 19 -10.01 -46.34 19.47
C VAL A 19 -8.65 -45.70 19.78
N ALA A 20 -7.62 -46.11 19.04
CA ALA A 20 -6.32 -45.45 19.05
C ALA A 20 -6.44 -44.08 18.36
N VAL A 21 -6.52 -43.01 19.15
CA VAL A 21 -6.40 -41.64 18.65
C VAL A 21 -4.92 -41.39 18.34
N MET A 22 -4.55 -41.56 17.07
CA MET A 22 -3.26 -41.09 16.57
C MET A 22 -3.29 -39.56 16.52
N ALA A 23 -2.73 -38.92 17.54
CA ALA A 23 -2.37 -37.50 17.50
C ALA A 23 -1.21 -37.33 16.51
N GLY A 24 -1.55 -37.13 15.23
CA GLY A 24 -0.58 -36.74 14.23
C GLY A 24 -0.13 -35.30 14.49
N CYS A 25 1.07 -35.13 15.05
CA CYS A 25 1.79 -33.87 15.03
C CYS A 25 2.10 -33.53 13.56
N THR A 26 1.22 -32.79 12.91
CA THR A 26 1.50 -32.20 11.61
C THR A 26 2.33 -30.95 11.84
N SER A 27 3.61 -31.03 11.51
CA SER A 27 4.53 -29.89 11.51
C SER A 27 4.01 -28.86 10.50
N ASN A 28 3.50 -27.73 10.98
CA ASN A 28 2.90 -26.65 10.18
C ASN A 28 3.93 -25.82 9.37
N ALA A 29 5.10 -26.38 9.06
CA ALA A 29 6.22 -25.66 8.46
C ALA A 29 5.97 -25.16 7.01
N GLY A 30 4.81 -25.47 6.42
CA GLY A 30 4.45 -25.06 5.06
C GLY A 30 3.45 -23.91 4.95
N ARG A 31 2.89 -23.39 6.07
CA ARG A 31 1.86 -22.33 6.03
C ARG A 31 2.38 -20.90 6.14
N ASP A 32 3.65 -20.70 6.45
CA ASP A 32 4.20 -19.36 6.76
C ASP A 32 4.70 -18.58 5.54
N ARG A 33 4.73 -19.18 4.34
CA ARG A 33 5.06 -18.45 3.12
C ARG A 33 3.79 -17.87 2.49
N PRO A 34 3.83 -16.64 1.95
CA PRO A 34 2.70 -16.12 1.18
C PRO A 34 2.31 -17.11 0.08
N ALA A 35 1.02 -17.13 -0.26
CA ALA A 35 0.61 -17.78 -1.50
C ALA A 35 1.47 -17.22 -2.64
N ALA A 36 1.94 -18.10 -3.54
CA ALA A 36 2.78 -17.69 -4.65
C ALA A 36 2.11 -16.50 -5.38
N LEU A 37 2.89 -15.45 -5.65
CA LEU A 37 2.39 -14.28 -6.35
C LEU A 37 1.70 -14.72 -7.65
N PRO A 38 0.52 -14.17 -7.98
CA PRO A 38 -0.09 -14.37 -9.29
C PRO A 38 0.89 -14.00 -10.40
N SER A 39 0.72 -14.60 -11.58
CA SER A 39 1.62 -14.38 -12.72
C SER A 39 1.86 -12.88 -12.98
N GLU A 40 3.10 -12.52 -13.30
CA GLU A 40 3.45 -11.13 -13.62
C GLU A 40 2.60 -10.63 -14.79
N LEU A 41 1.87 -9.53 -14.57
CA LEU A 41 1.05 -8.89 -15.61
C LEU A 41 1.94 -8.24 -16.68
N ARG A 42 3.11 -7.75 -16.25
CA ARG A 42 4.27 -7.22 -17.01
C ARG A 42 5.50 -7.32 -16.10
N ALA A 43 6.71 -7.24 -16.67
CA ALA A 43 7.96 -7.23 -15.88
C ALA A 43 7.86 -6.26 -14.68
N GLY A 44 7.82 -6.81 -13.47
CA GLY A 44 7.74 -6.07 -12.21
C GLY A 44 6.33 -5.71 -11.70
N SER A 45 5.25 -5.95 -12.45
CA SER A 45 3.86 -5.72 -12.03
C SER A 45 3.15 -7.03 -11.68
N VAL A 46 2.59 -7.12 -10.48
CA VAL A 46 1.79 -8.27 -10.03
C VAL A 46 0.30 -7.98 -10.17
N GLU A 47 -0.52 -9.03 -10.23
CA GLU A 47 -1.97 -8.88 -10.12
C GLU A 47 -2.36 -8.33 -8.75
N GLY A 48 -3.31 -7.39 -8.74
CA GLY A 48 -3.90 -6.87 -7.52
C GLY A 48 -4.84 -7.87 -6.84
N TYR A 49 -5.65 -7.38 -5.91
CA TYR A 49 -6.77 -8.14 -5.34
C TYR A 49 -8.07 -7.90 -6.11
N LEU A 50 -8.18 -6.76 -6.80
CA LEU A 50 -9.39 -6.37 -7.50
C LEU A 50 -9.26 -6.62 -8.99
N GLN A 51 -10.31 -7.22 -9.57
CA GLN A 51 -10.45 -7.23 -11.02
C GLN A 51 -10.61 -5.78 -11.53
N PRO A 52 -10.16 -5.45 -12.75
CA PRO A 52 -10.21 -4.07 -13.26
C PRO A 52 -11.59 -3.41 -13.18
N SER A 53 -12.66 -4.19 -13.38
CA SER A 53 -14.06 -3.72 -13.29
C SER A 53 -14.55 -3.45 -11.85
N ALA A 54 -13.85 -3.98 -10.84
CA ALA A 54 -14.16 -3.78 -9.43
C ALA A 54 -13.40 -2.61 -8.80
N LEU A 55 -12.45 -2.01 -9.52
CA LEU A 55 -11.74 -0.81 -9.07
C LEU A 55 -12.70 0.38 -8.94
N PRO A 56 -12.56 1.23 -7.91
CA PRO A 56 -13.34 2.45 -7.80
C PRO A 56 -13.20 3.33 -9.06
N ASN A 57 -14.33 3.76 -9.62
CA ASN A 57 -14.34 4.54 -10.86
C ASN A 57 -14.00 6.02 -10.59
N SER A 58 -12.73 6.38 -10.80
CA SER A 58 -12.25 7.76 -10.60
C SER A 58 -12.99 8.82 -11.41
N LEU A 59 -13.46 8.52 -12.63
CA LEU A 59 -14.19 9.50 -13.44
C LEU A 59 -15.57 9.81 -12.85
N ALA A 60 -16.23 8.81 -12.28
CA ALA A 60 -17.54 8.99 -11.64
C ALA A 60 -17.45 9.64 -10.25
N LEU A 61 -16.34 9.43 -9.52
CA LEU A 61 -16.21 9.82 -8.11
C LEU A 61 -15.56 11.18 -7.91
N LEU A 62 -14.63 11.58 -8.79
CA LEU A 62 -13.83 12.79 -8.59
C LEU A 62 -14.43 13.98 -9.33
N PRO A 63 -14.29 15.20 -8.77
CA PRO A 63 -14.58 16.40 -9.54
C PRO A 63 -13.61 16.53 -10.73
N PRO A 64 -13.91 17.37 -11.73
CA PRO A 64 -12.93 17.73 -12.75
C PRO A 64 -11.71 18.43 -12.13
N PRO A 65 -10.52 18.37 -12.77
CA PRO A 65 -9.37 19.13 -12.31
C PRO A 65 -9.65 20.65 -12.32
N PRO A 66 -8.95 21.45 -11.50
CA PRO A 66 -9.15 22.90 -11.47
C PRO A 66 -9.03 23.53 -12.86
N SER A 67 -10.01 24.36 -13.23
CA SER A 67 -10.06 25.05 -14.51
C SER A 67 -9.08 26.23 -14.56
N ALA A 68 -8.73 26.65 -15.79
CA ALA A 68 -7.94 27.87 -15.99
C ALA A 68 -8.59 29.08 -15.30
N GLY A 69 -7.77 29.90 -14.63
CA GLY A 69 -8.22 31.09 -13.89
C GLY A 69 -8.94 30.82 -12.57
N SER A 70 -9.12 29.56 -12.15
CA SER A 70 -9.76 29.23 -10.88
C SER A 70 -8.80 29.39 -9.68
N PRO A 71 -9.32 29.67 -8.47
CA PRO A 71 -8.51 29.65 -7.25
C PRO A 71 -7.83 28.29 -7.00
N GLY A 72 -8.45 27.18 -7.43
CA GLY A 72 -7.85 25.85 -7.31
C GLY A 72 -6.60 25.68 -8.17
N LEU A 73 -6.58 26.24 -9.38
CA LEU A 73 -5.37 26.25 -10.20
C LEU A 73 -4.32 27.21 -9.64
N ALA A 74 -4.71 28.37 -9.10
CA ALA A 74 -3.78 29.29 -8.45
C ALA A 74 -3.05 28.63 -7.27
N LEU A 75 -3.75 27.81 -6.47
CA LEU A 75 -3.15 27.02 -5.39
C LEU A 75 -2.17 25.96 -5.94
N ASP A 76 -2.53 25.27 -7.02
CA ASP A 76 -1.63 24.31 -7.68
C ASP A 76 -0.32 24.95 -8.15
N GLU A 77 -0.42 26.15 -8.74
CA GLU A 77 0.72 26.93 -9.21
C GLU A 77 1.56 27.46 -8.06
N GLU A 78 0.96 27.87 -6.94
CA GLU A 78 1.68 28.30 -5.74
C GLU A 78 2.52 27.15 -5.16
N PHE A 79 1.92 25.98 -4.97
CA PHE A 79 2.64 24.79 -4.49
C PHE A 79 3.76 24.38 -5.45
N SER A 80 3.49 24.41 -6.76
CA SER A 80 4.50 24.13 -7.78
C SER A 80 5.67 25.13 -7.69
N LYS A 81 5.39 26.42 -7.56
CA LYS A 81 6.43 27.46 -7.45
C LYS A 81 7.24 27.33 -6.16
N LYS A 82 6.60 27.11 -5.02
CA LYS A 82 7.27 26.90 -3.72
C LYS A 82 8.22 25.70 -3.78
N SER A 83 7.85 24.65 -4.50
CA SER A 83 8.67 23.43 -4.58
C SER A 83 10.02 23.61 -5.28
N PHE A 84 10.20 24.68 -6.06
CA PHE A 84 11.47 24.92 -6.76
C PHE A 84 12.63 25.22 -5.81
N ALA A 85 12.36 25.82 -4.66
CA ALA A 85 13.36 26.06 -3.62
C ALA A 85 13.84 24.76 -2.95
N LEU A 86 13.12 23.65 -3.15
CA LEU A 86 13.45 22.35 -2.57
C LEU A 86 14.38 21.51 -3.45
N ARG A 87 14.76 21.97 -4.66
CA ARG A 87 15.69 21.27 -5.56
C ARG A 87 17.05 21.07 -4.90
N ASP A 88 17.66 19.91 -5.15
CA ASP A 88 18.96 19.49 -4.60
C ASP A 88 19.04 19.42 -3.06
N THR A 89 17.95 19.71 -2.35
CA THR A 89 17.81 19.55 -0.90
C THR A 89 17.49 18.09 -0.53
N PRO A 90 17.52 17.73 0.77
CA PRO A 90 16.98 16.45 1.24
C PRO A 90 15.54 16.14 0.77
N ALA A 91 14.66 17.14 0.62
CA ALA A 91 13.30 16.93 0.12
C ALA A 91 13.29 16.46 -1.34
N TRP A 92 14.19 16.96 -2.18
CA TRP A 92 14.34 16.51 -3.56
C TRP A 92 14.91 15.09 -3.64
N LYS A 93 15.89 14.77 -2.80
CA LYS A 93 16.43 13.40 -2.72
C LYS A 93 15.36 12.39 -2.29
N LEU A 94 14.55 12.75 -1.29
CA LEU A 94 13.38 11.95 -0.89
C LEU A 94 12.38 11.80 -2.04
N ALA A 95 12.11 12.89 -2.77
CA ALA A 95 11.21 12.87 -3.91
C ALA A 95 11.66 11.93 -5.04
N ILE A 96 12.97 11.84 -5.30
CA ILE A 96 13.55 10.89 -6.26
C ILE A 96 13.34 9.44 -5.77
N LEU A 97 13.58 9.16 -4.48
CA LEU A 97 13.36 7.82 -3.93
C LEU A 97 11.89 7.39 -3.99
N ASP A 98 10.97 8.34 -3.75
CA ASP A 98 9.52 8.12 -3.78
C ASP A 98 8.94 8.07 -5.20
N ASP A 99 9.66 8.57 -6.20
CA ASP A 99 9.31 8.43 -7.62
C ASP A 99 9.45 6.98 -8.11
N ASN A 100 10.39 6.24 -7.55
CA ASN A 100 10.68 4.88 -7.98
C ASN A 100 9.77 3.85 -7.30
N LEU A 101 8.66 3.54 -7.97
CA LEU A 101 7.70 2.51 -7.55
C LEU A 101 8.10 1.06 -7.92
N SER A 102 9.29 0.85 -8.49
CA SER A 102 9.78 -0.50 -8.76
C SER A 102 10.17 -1.19 -7.47
N PHE A 103 9.79 -2.46 -7.33
CA PHE A 103 10.25 -3.30 -6.24
C PHE A 103 11.65 -3.86 -6.58
N PRO A 104 12.61 -3.90 -5.63
CA PRO A 104 12.42 -3.73 -4.19
C PRO A 104 12.47 -2.27 -3.66
N ASN A 105 12.81 -1.26 -4.46
CA ASN A 105 12.96 0.13 -3.98
C ASN A 105 11.70 0.66 -3.28
N ALA A 106 10.54 0.43 -3.88
CA ALA A 106 9.24 0.86 -3.36
C ALA A 106 8.90 0.27 -2.00
N ALA A 107 9.36 -0.95 -1.71
CA ALA A 107 9.08 -1.64 -0.44
C ALA A 107 9.63 -0.85 0.75
N GLY A 108 10.81 -0.23 0.61
CA GLY A 108 11.45 0.52 1.70
C GLY A 108 10.71 1.80 2.12
N THR A 109 9.69 2.26 1.37
CA THR A 109 9.02 3.56 1.55
C THR A 109 8.56 3.84 2.97
N TYR A 110 8.05 2.83 3.67
CA TYR A 110 7.52 2.96 5.03
C TYR A 110 8.41 2.30 6.09
N SER A 111 9.58 1.76 5.72
CA SER A 111 10.45 1.02 6.64
C SER A 111 10.82 1.82 7.90
N CYS A 112 11.10 3.12 7.75
CA CYS A 112 11.40 4.01 8.86
C CYS A 112 10.18 4.26 9.77
N ALA A 113 9.00 4.50 9.19
CA ALA A 113 7.76 4.69 9.94
C ALA A 113 7.35 3.42 10.72
N LEU A 114 7.60 2.23 10.16
CA LEU A 114 7.34 0.96 10.83
C LEU A 114 8.45 0.55 11.83
N ASN A 115 9.62 1.20 11.74
CA ASN A 115 10.83 0.79 12.43
C ASN A 115 11.14 -0.71 12.21
N ALA A 116 11.10 -1.14 10.95
CA ALA A 116 11.31 -2.52 10.51
C ALA A 116 11.74 -2.56 9.04
N PRO A 117 12.49 -3.58 8.59
CA PRO A 117 12.73 -3.78 7.17
C PRO A 117 11.44 -4.16 6.45
N ILE A 118 11.32 -3.77 5.18
CA ILE A 118 10.32 -4.34 4.27
C ILE A 118 11.07 -4.94 3.07
N THR A 119 11.24 -6.26 3.09
CA THR A 119 12.03 -7.02 2.10
C THR A 119 11.30 -8.31 1.73
N GLU A 120 11.66 -8.90 0.60
CA GLU A 120 11.12 -10.21 0.18
C GLU A 120 11.57 -11.33 1.12
N GLN A 121 12.68 -11.15 1.83
CA GLN A 121 13.29 -12.14 2.71
C GLN A 121 12.76 -12.06 4.14
N ASP A 122 12.70 -10.85 4.70
CA ASP A 122 12.37 -10.64 6.12
C ASP A 122 10.87 -10.45 6.34
N THR A 123 10.17 -9.86 5.37
CA THR A 123 8.73 -9.57 5.43
C THR A 123 7.99 -9.95 4.12
N PRO A 124 8.06 -11.21 3.66
CA PRO A 124 7.45 -11.62 2.40
C PRO A 124 5.94 -11.36 2.29
N HIS A 125 5.16 -11.44 3.38
CA HIS A 125 3.72 -11.15 3.36
C HIS A 125 3.46 -9.66 3.17
N LEU A 126 4.12 -8.82 3.98
CA LEU A 126 4.00 -7.37 3.85
C LEU A 126 4.49 -6.89 2.48
N TYR A 127 5.62 -7.43 1.99
CA TYR A 127 6.16 -7.12 0.66
C TYR A 127 5.14 -7.43 -0.45
N THR A 128 4.50 -8.60 -0.38
CA THR A 128 3.43 -9.00 -1.31
C THR A 128 2.21 -8.10 -1.23
N LEU A 129 1.74 -7.81 -0.03
CA LEU A 129 0.58 -6.93 0.22
C LEU A 129 0.79 -5.55 -0.40
N LEU A 130 1.96 -4.93 -0.21
CA LEU A 130 2.28 -3.62 -0.80
C LEU A 130 2.33 -3.68 -2.34
N ARG A 131 2.90 -4.74 -2.93
CA ARG A 131 2.95 -4.92 -4.39
C ARG A 131 1.56 -5.01 -5.02
N ARG A 132 0.68 -5.84 -4.44
CA ARG A 132 -0.67 -6.07 -4.98
C ARG A 132 -1.54 -4.82 -4.83
N THR A 133 -1.47 -4.15 -3.68
CA THR A 133 -2.24 -2.93 -3.43
C THR A 133 -1.75 -1.73 -4.22
N LEU A 134 -0.48 -1.68 -4.63
CA LEU A 134 0.00 -0.72 -5.62
C LEU A 134 -0.74 -0.85 -6.95
N THR A 135 -0.91 -2.08 -7.45
CA THR A 135 -1.66 -2.34 -8.69
C THR A 135 -3.08 -1.82 -8.61
N ASP A 136 -3.79 -2.12 -7.51
CA ASP A 136 -5.18 -1.71 -7.32
C ASP A 136 -5.30 -0.19 -7.15
N ALA A 137 -4.58 0.39 -6.18
CA ALA A 137 -4.71 1.81 -5.84
C ALA A 137 -4.22 2.71 -6.98
N GLY A 138 -3.08 2.38 -7.61
CA GLY A 138 -2.61 3.08 -8.80
C GLY A 138 -3.57 2.91 -9.98
N GLY A 139 -4.12 1.71 -10.17
CA GLY A 139 -5.08 1.35 -11.21
C GLY A 139 -6.41 2.10 -11.13
N SER A 140 -6.90 2.38 -9.91
CA SER A 140 -8.17 3.10 -9.68
C SER A 140 -8.25 4.48 -10.35
N THR A 141 -7.10 5.08 -10.65
CA THR A 141 -7.00 6.43 -11.23
C THR A 141 -7.19 6.50 -12.76
N ARG A 142 -7.26 5.34 -13.43
CA ARG A 142 -7.13 5.26 -14.90
C ARG A 142 -8.24 5.98 -15.67
N GLU A 143 -9.50 5.84 -15.28
CA GLU A 143 -10.63 6.39 -16.03
C GLU A 143 -10.61 7.93 -16.05
N ALA A 144 -10.41 8.58 -14.90
CA ALA A 144 -10.25 10.03 -14.85
C ALA A 144 -9.01 10.50 -15.63
N LYS A 145 -7.88 9.79 -15.53
CA LYS A 145 -6.67 10.13 -16.29
C LYS A 145 -6.92 10.09 -17.79
N LYS A 146 -7.56 9.02 -18.28
CA LYS A 146 -7.89 8.83 -19.70
C LYS A 146 -8.83 9.92 -20.19
N HIS A 147 -9.81 10.31 -19.38
CA HIS A 147 -10.79 11.32 -19.75
C HIS A 147 -10.21 12.74 -19.76
N TYR A 148 -9.58 13.19 -18.67
CA TYR A 148 -9.18 14.58 -18.53
C TYR A 148 -7.86 14.92 -19.23
N GLN A 149 -6.95 13.95 -19.39
CA GLN A 149 -5.63 14.15 -20.02
C GLN A 149 -4.89 15.42 -19.54
N ARG A 150 -5.03 15.75 -18.25
CA ARG A 150 -4.46 16.97 -17.68
C ARG A 150 -2.95 16.99 -17.86
N LEU A 151 -2.40 18.07 -18.40
CA LEU A 151 -0.95 18.25 -18.51
C LEU A 151 -0.28 18.27 -17.13
N ARG A 152 0.91 17.68 -17.06
CA ARG A 152 1.75 17.67 -15.85
C ARG A 152 2.44 19.02 -15.63
N PRO A 153 2.85 19.36 -14.39
CA PRO A 153 3.53 20.62 -14.10
C PRO A 153 4.73 20.91 -14.99
N PHE A 154 5.69 19.98 -15.11
CA PHE A 154 6.89 20.18 -15.94
C PHE A 154 6.59 20.44 -17.43
N LEU A 155 5.46 19.94 -17.96
CA LEU A 155 5.04 20.22 -19.32
C LEU A 155 4.51 21.64 -19.49
N VAL A 156 3.97 22.23 -18.44
CA VAL A 156 3.40 23.58 -18.44
C VAL A 156 4.47 24.61 -18.07
N ASN A 157 5.10 24.46 -16.91
CA ASN A 157 6.04 25.44 -16.36
C ASN A 157 7.46 25.35 -16.96
N LYS A 158 7.76 24.29 -17.71
CA LYS A 158 9.07 24.02 -18.34
C LYS A 158 10.24 23.98 -17.34
N GLN A 159 9.95 23.66 -16.09
CA GLN A 159 10.93 23.55 -15.02
C GLN A 159 11.44 22.12 -14.85
N PRO A 160 12.64 21.92 -14.27
CA PRO A 160 13.16 20.60 -13.94
C PRO A 160 12.19 19.75 -13.13
N PHE A 161 12.26 18.44 -13.32
CA PHE A 161 11.50 17.40 -12.60
C PHE A 161 12.45 16.25 -12.25
N CYS A 162 12.10 15.44 -11.26
CA CYS A 162 13.04 14.51 -10.62
C CYS A 162 12.94 13.05 -11.10
N THR A 163 11.99 12.74 -12.00
CA THR A 163 11.74 11.36 -12.47
C THR A 163 12.89 10.84 -13.32
N THR A 164 13.35 9.64 -13.00
CA THR A 164 14.45 8.94 -13.72
C THR A 164 13.97 7.78 -14.60
N GLY A 165 12.66 7.49 -14.62
CA GLY A 165 12.05 6.37 -15.33
C GLY A 165 11.53 6.71 -16.74
N ASP A 166 10.38 6.14 -17.12
CA ASP A 166 9.75 6.32 -18.43
C ASP A 166 9.16 7.74 -18.62
N ILE A 167 10.04 8.67 -19.00
CA ILE A 167 9.69 10.07 -19.26
C ILE A 167 8.66 10.20 -20.41
N GLU A 168 8.78 9.38 -21.46
CA GLU A 168 7.89 9.47 -22.63
C GLU A 168 6.48 8.99 -22.31
N GLY A 169 6.34 7.89 -21.56
CA GLY A 169 5.05 7.46 -21.01
C GLY A 169 4.49 8.49 -20.02
N LEU A 170 5.34 9.13 -19.22
CA LEU A 170 4.91 10.19 -18.30
C LEU A 170 4.31 11.39 -19.05
N LYS A 171 4.93 11.81 -20.17
CA LYS A 171 4.43 12.91 -21.02
C LYS A 171 3.08 12.61 -21.68
N LYS A 172 2.84 11.34 -22.02
CA LYS A 172 1.61 10.88 -22.70
C LYS A 172 0.49 10.48 -21.74
N SER A 173 0.72 10.54 -20.43
CA SER A 173 -0.27 10.17 -19.41
C SER A 173 -0.79 11.39 -18.66
N GLY A 174 -2.11 11.43 -18.46
CA GLY A 174 -2.77 12.50 -17.70
C GLY A 174 -2.28 12.59 -16.25
N SER A 175 -2.12 13.82 -15.75
CA SER A 175 -1.68 14.12 -14.39
C SER A 175 -2.75 13.79 -13.34
N TYR A 176 -4.03 14.01 -13.66
CA TYR A 176 -5.14 13.97 -12.68
C TYR A 176 -5.93 12.66 -12.68
N PRO A 177 -6.21 12.04 -11.52
CA PRO A 177 -5.55 12.26 -10.21
C PRO A 177 -4.19 11.56 -10.15
N SER A 178 -3.39 11.77 -9.09
CA SER A 178 -2.09 11.10 -8.95
C SER A 178 -2.21 9.63 -8.53
N GLY A 179 -1.85 8.70 -9.43
CA GLY A 179 -1.78 7.27 -9.13
C GLY A 179 -0.67 6.88 -8.14
N HIS A 180 0.47 7.58 -8.18
CA HIS A 180 1.53 7.41 -7.16
C HIS A 180 0.99 7.76 -5.78
N ASN A 181 0.29 8.89 -5.66
CA ASN A 181 -0.24 9.28 -4.36
C ASN A 181 -1.41 8.40 -3.89
N ALA A 182 -2.19 7.83 -4.81
CA ALA A 182 -3.19 6.81 -4.47
C ALA A 182 -2.54 5.58 -3.84
N ALA A 183 -1.44 5.07 -4.43
CA ALA A 183 -0.67 3.96 -3.86
C ALA A 183 -0.05 4.31 -2.51
N GLY A 184 0.64 5.46 -2.42
CA GLY A 184 1.22 5.94 -1.16
C GLY A 184 0.17 6.07 -0.05
N THR A 185 -1.01 6.62 -0.35
CA THR A 185 -2.10 6.74 0.62
C THR A 185 -2.66 5.38 1.01
N ALA A 186 -2.89 4.47 0.05
CA ALA A 186 -3.38 3.13 0.34
C ALA A 186 -2.42 2.37 1.27
N TRP A 187 -1.11 2.43 0.98
CA TRP A 187 -0.09 1.86 1.85
C TRP A 187 -0.14 2.44 3.26
N ALA A 188 -0.22 3.77 3.43
CA ALA A 188 -0.30 4.37 4.76
C ALA A 188 -1.50 3.88 5.56
N LEU A 189 -2.68 3.81 4.94
CA LEU A 189 -3.91 3.37 5.62
C LEU A 189 -3.83 1.90 6.04
N ILE A 190 -3.37 1.04 5.14
CA ILE A 190 -3.17 -0.39 5.42
C ILE A 190 -2.16 -0.57 6.54
N LEU A 191 -1.02 0.11 6.47
CA LEU A 191 0.05 0.01 7.46
C LEU A 191 -0.37 0.56 8.83
N THR A 192 -1.25 1.57 8.86
CA THR A 192 -1.82 2.09 10.10
C THR A 192 -2.69 1.04 10.80
N GLU A 193 -3.43 0.24 10.03
CA GLU A 193 -4.16 -0.91 10.59
C GLU A 193 -3.22 -2.02 11.05
N ILE A 194 -2.13 -2.27 10.31
CA ILE A 194 -1.14 -3.29 10.67
C ILE A 194 -0.40 -2.92 11.95
N LEU A 195 -0.06 -1.64 12.14
CA LEU A 195 0.72 -1.17 13.28
C LEU A 195 0.15 0.12 13.89
N PRO A 196 -0.95 0.03 14.66
CA PRO A 196 -1.62 1.21 15.22
C PRO A 196 -0.74 2.06 16.13
N ALA A 197 0.24 1.44 16.81
CA ALA A 197 1.18 2.15 17.68
C ALA A 197 2.05 3.18 16.94
N GLN A 198 2.18 3.08 15.61
CA GLN A 198 2.96 4.00 14.76
C GLN A 198 2.07 4.87 13.87
N THR A 199 0.76 4.98 14.17
CA THR A 199 -0.23 5.68 13.35
C THR A 199 0.26 7.03 12.81
N ASP A 200 0.69 7.94 13.68
CA ASP A 200 1.08 9.28 13.26
C ASP A 200 2.33 9.28 12.36
N ALA A 201 3.31 8.44 12.66
CA ALA A 201 4.51 8.32 11.84
C ALA A 201 4.20 7.77 10.44
N ILE A 202 3.31 6.78 10.36
CA ILE A 202 2.87 6.17 9.10
C ILE A 202 2.06 7.18 8.28
N LEU A 203 1.08 7.85 8.90
CA LEU A 203 0.25 8.84 8.21
C LEU A 203 1.06 10.06 7.75
N ALA A 204 1.98 10.57 8.58
CA ALA A 204 2.91 11.64 8.20
C ALA A 204 3.76 11.22 7.00
N ARG A 205 4.23 9.96 6.98
CA ARG A 205 5.00 9.44 5.85
C ARG A 205 4.20 9.36 4.56
N GLY A 206 2.92 8.98 4.64
CA GLY A 206 2.01 8.97 3.49
C GLY A 206 1.68 10.37 2.97
N GLN A 207 1.54 11.35 3.84
CA GLN A 207 1.42 12.75 3.43
C GLN A 207 2.67 13.22 2.68
N ALA A 208 3.86 12.94 3.22
CA ALA A 208 5.14 13.26 2.60
C ALA A 208 5.32 12.58 1.23
N PHE A 209 4.88 11.33 1.08
CA PHE A 209 4.92 10.62 -0.21
C PHE A 209 4.13 11.36 -1.31
N GLY A 210 3.00 11.97 -0.94
CA GLY A 210 2.24 12.83 -1.85
C GLY A 210 2.96 14.14 -2.17
N LEU A 211 3.53 14.80 -1.15
CA LEU A 211 4.30 16.04 -1.34
C LEU A 211 5.54 15.82 -2.20
N SER A 212 6.20 14.67 -2.09
CA SER A 212 7.28 14.23 -2.98
C SER A 212 6.90 14.37 -4.46
N ARG A 213 5.63 14.21 -4.84
CA ARG A 213 5.19 14.31 -6.25
C ARG A 213 5.09 15.76 -6.74
N ILE A 214 4.84 16.70 -5.81
CA ILE A 214 4.86 18.16 -6.05
C ILE A 214 6.32 18.64 -6.09
N VAL A 215 7.14 18.18 -5.13
CA VAL A 215 8.59 18.45 -5.13
C VAL A 215 9.22 17.97 -6.43
N CYS A 216 8.88 16.77 -6.87
CA CYS A 216 9.37 16.21 -8.13
C CYS A 216 8.83 16.92 -9.39
N ASN A 217 7.92 17.89 -9.27
CA ASN A 217 7.32 18.65 -10.37
C ASN A 217 6.56 17.78 -11.41
N VAL A 218 5.96 16.67 -10.98
CA VAL A 218 5.23 15.72 -11.87
C VAL A 218 3.74 15.63 -11.60
N HIS A 219 3.27 16.19 -10.49
CA HIS A 219 1.85 16.31 -10.14
C HIS A 219 1.56 17.66 -9.50
N TRP A 220 0.39 18.21 -9.82
CA TRP A 220 -0.17 19.40 -9.16
C TRP A 220 -0.68 19.04 -7.76
N HIS A 221 -0.84 20.05 -6.89
CA HIS A 221 -1.34 19.84 -5.53
C HIS A 221 -2.71 19.12 -5.54
N SER A 222 -3.64 19.56 -6.36
CA SER A 222 -4.97 18.96 -6.55
C SER A 222 -4.91 17.53 -7.10
N ASP A 223 -3.94 17.20 -7.96
CA ASP A 223 -3.74 15.80 -8.41
C ASP A 223 -3.39 14.90 -7.23
N THR A 224 -2.51 15.39 -6.33
CA THR A 224 -2.13 14.63 -5.14
C THR A 224 -3.32 14.50 -4.20
N LEU A 225 -4.04 15.59 -3.90
CA LEU A 225 -5.23 15.57 -3.05
C LEU A 225 -6.25 14.54 -3.53
N GLN A 226 -6.56 14.53 -4.82
CA GLN A 226 -7.56 13.62 -5.39
C GLN A 226 -7.03 12.19 -5.53
N GLY A 227 -5.71 12.02 -5.63
CA GLY A 227 -5.05 10.73 -5.46
C GLY A 227 -5.27 10.13 -4.06
N ARG A 228 -5.27 10.95 -3.00
CA ARG A 228 -5.52 10.47 -1.62
C ARG A 228 -6.90 9.85 -1.50
N TYR A 229 -7.93 10.49 -2.03
CA TYR A 229 -9.29 9.94 -2.04
C TYR A 229 -9.35 8.59 -2.75
N MET A 230 -8.74 8.48 -3.93
CA MET A 230 -8.73 7.21 -4.66
C MET A 230 -7.99 6.10 -3.91
N GLY A 231 -6.90 6.42 -3.22
CA GLY A 231 -6.23 5.48 -2.31
C GLY A 231 -7.18 4.99 -1.20
N ALA A 232 -7.85 5.90 -0.51
CA ALA A 232 -8.79 5.57 0.56
C ALA A 232 -9.99 4.75 0.08
N TYR A 233 -10.61 5.12 -1.05
CA TYR A 233 -11.72 4.37 -1.64
C TYR A 233 -11.29 2.96 -2.06
N THR A 234 -10.07 2.81 -2.56
CA THR A 234 -9.53 1.50 -2.92
C THR A 234 -9.34 0.64 -1.68
N VAL A 235 -8.76 1.17 -0.59
CA VAL A 235 -8.62 0.44 0.67
C VAL A 235 -9.98 -0.01 1.21
N ALA A 236 -10.98 0.88 1.24
CA ALA A 236 -12.33 0.52 1.65
C ALA A 236 -12.91 -0.64 0.81
N ARG A 237 -12.68 -0.63 -0.51
CA ARG A 237 -13.10 -1.73 -1.39
C ARG A 237 -12.30 -3.02 -1.13
N LEU A 238 -11.00 -2.94 -0.87
CA LEU A 238 -10.13 -4.09 -0.62
C LEU A 238 -10.59 -4.91 0.58
N HIS A 239 -11.13 -4.30 1.63
CA HIS A 239 -11.62 -5.02 2.81
C HIS A 239 -12.78 -5.99 2.53
N ALA A 240 -13.49 -5.85 1.41
CA ALA A 240 -14.49 -6.83 0.98
C ALA A 240 -13.88 -8.09 0.34
N GLU A 241 -12.58 -8.07 -0.01
CA GLU A 241 -11.89 -9.22 -0.60
C GLU A 241 -11.33 -10.17 0.49
N PRO A 242 -11.72 -11.45 0.51
CA PRO A 242 -11.16 -12.42 1.46
C PRO A 242 -9.65 -12.58 1.34
N ALA A 243 -9.10 -12.56 0.13
CA ALA A 243 -7.66 -12.70 -0.11
C ALA A 243 -6.86 -11.53 0.48
N PHE A 244 -7.38 -10.29 0.36
CA PHE A 244 -6.75 -9.12 0.96
C PHE A 244 -6.74 -9.21 2.49
N ARG A 245 -7.87 -9.59 3.11
CA ARG A 245 -7.93 -9.76 4.56
C ARG A 245 -6.99 -10.84 5.07
N ALA A 246 -6.82 -11.94 4.33
CA ALA A 246 -5.87 -12.98 4.69
C ALA A 246 -4.41 -12.48 4.67
N ASP A 247 -4.01 -11.78 3.60
CA ASP A 247 -2.66 -11.23 3.48
C ASP A 247 -2.41 -10.11 4.51
N LEU A 248 -3.44 -9.33 4.87
CA LEU A 248 -3.39 -8.30 5.90
C LEU A 248 -3.11 -8.89 7.29
N GLU A 249 -3.84 -9.93 7.68
CA GLU A 249 -3.62 -10.62 8.96
C GLU A 249 -2.26 -11.33 9.01
N ALA A 250 -1.83 -11.93 7.90
CA ALA A 250 -0.49 -12.52 7.81
C ALA A 250 0.61 -11.45 7.98
N ALA A 251 0.47 -10.29 7.32
CA ALA A 251 1.41 -9.18 7.46
C ALA A 251 1.43 -8.59 8.88
N LYS A 252 0.30 -8.57 9.61
CA LYS A 252 0.24 -8.18 11.04
C LYS A 252 1.13 -9.08 11.89
N ALA A 253 0.92 -10.40 11.81
CA ALA A 253 1.69 -11.37 12.57
C ALA A 253 3.19 -11.34 12.19
N GLU A 254 3.49 -11.23 10.91
CA GLU A 254 4.86 -11.13 10.39
C GLU A 254 5.60 -9.90 10.92
N LEU A 255 4.98 -8.71 10.84
CA LEU A 255 5.61 -7.47 11.27
C LEU A 255 5.87 -7.47 12.78
N GLU A 256 4.94 -7.99 13.58
CA GLU A 256 5.15 -8.16 15.03
C GLU A 256 6.39 -9.02 15.31
N ALA A 257 6.51 -10.18 14.66
CA ALA A 257 7.63 -11.09 14.82
C ALA A 257 8.97 -10.47 14.35
N VAL A 258 8.96 -9.71 13.26
CA VAL A 258 10.15 -9.01 12.74
C VAL A 258 10.60 -7.89 13.69
N ARG A 259 9.66 -7.11 14.22
CA ARG A 259 9.98 -6.04 15.17
C ARG A 259 10.50 -6.57 16.50
N ALA A 260 10.00 -7.71 16.97
CA ALA A 260 10.51 -8.38 18.17
C ALA A 260 12.00 -8.79 18.04
N LYS A 261 12.48 -9.05 16.83
CA LYS A 261 13.89 -9.34 16.53
C LYS A 261 14.77 -8.09 16.46
N GLY A 262 14.19 -6.89 16.52
CA GLY A 262 14.94 -5.62 16.45
C GLY A 262 15.60 -5.34 15.10
N LEU A 263 15.11 -5.97 14.01
CA LEU A 263 15.60 -5.73 12.66
C LEU A 263 15.41 -4.25 12.26
N LYS A 264 16.34 -3.72 11.46
CA LYS A 264 16.41 -2.29 11.17
C LYS A 264 15.69 -1.92 9.86
N PRO A 265 15.18 -0.68 9.74
CA PRO A 265 14.69 -0.13 8.47
C PRO A 265 15.69 -0.26 7.32
N THR A 266 15.17 -0.32 6.09
CA THR A 266 15.98 -0.42 4.87
C THR A 266 16.31 0.95 4.25
N ARG A 267 15.75 2.04 4.78
CA ARG A 267 16.07 3.42 4.39
C ARG A 267 16.88 4.14 5.46
N ASP A 268 17.56 5.21 5.05
CA ASP A 268 18.16 6.18 5.97
C ASP A 268 17.06 7.07 6.57
N CYS A 269 16.68 6.78 7.82
CA CYS A 269 15.59 7.47 8.49
C CYS A 269 15.92 8.91 8.87
N ASN A 270 17.20 9.27 9.02
CA ASN A 270 17.60 10.65 9.27
C ASN A 270 17.46 11.48 7.99
N ALA A 271 17.91 10.93 6.85
CA ALA A 271 17.74 11.57 5.56
C ALA A 271 16.26 11.69 5.15
N GLU A 272 15.45 10.65 5.39
CA GLU A 272 14.01 10.69 5.14
C GLU A 272 13.34 11.77 6.00
N LYS A 273 13.63 11.81 7.30
CA LYS A 273 13.11 12.86 8.20
C LYS A 273 13.50 14.26 7.74
N ALA A 274 14.76 14.50 7.38
CA ALA A 274 15.21 15.80 6.89
C ALA A 274 14.46 16.21 5.60
N GLY A 275 14.18 15.26 4.72
CA GLY A 275 13.37 15.50 3.52
C GLY A 275 11.91 15.84 3.86
N MET A 276 11.29 15.08 4.77
CA MET A 276 9.92 15.31 5.23
C MET A 276 9.77 16.68 5.90
N ASP A 277 10.71 17.06 6.76
CA ASP A 277 10.68 18.35 7.47
C ASP A 277 10.74 19.53 6.48
N LEU A 278 11.60 19.45 5.46
CA LEU A 278 11.67 20.47 4.42
C LEU A 278 10.43 20.53 3.53
N GLN A 279 9.76 19.40 3.27
CA GLN A 279 8.50 19.38 2.51
C GLN A 279 7.38 20.18 3.20
N GLN A 280 7.42 20.34 4.53
CA GLN A 280 6.40 21.11 5.26
C GLN A 280 6.38 22.59 4.87
N THR A 281 7.50 23.13 4.36
CA THR A 281 7.60 24.52 3.88
C THR A 281 6.72 24.84 2.66
N LEU A 282 6.08 23.82 2.07
CA LEU A 282 5.09 24.02 1.01
C LEU A 282 3.79 24.65 1.53
N TYR A 283 3.47 24.45 2.81
CA TYR A 283 2.35 25.10 3.51
C TYR A 283 2.83 26.43 4.09
#